data_AF-A0A9P4SL32-F1
#
_entry.id   AF-A0A9P4SL32-F1
#
_cell.length_a   1.000
_cell.length_b   1.000
_cell.length_c   1.000
_cell.angle_alpha   90.00
_cell.angle_beta   90.00
_cell.angle_gamma   90.00
#
_symmetry.space_group_name_H-M   'P 1'
#
loop_
_entity.id
_entity.type
_entity.pdbx_description
1 polymer ?
#
loop_
_entity_poly.entity_id
_entity_poly.type
_entity_poly.pdbx_seq_one_letter_code
_entity_poly.pdbx_strand_id
1 'polypeptide(L)'
;MSAPVNSVSSTKTSDTHPTGGRSVSSAVQGRSTAYPSSHIHASGHALPHDREHRILESNNLFHSWSNSPIPKIRQRAAFTKQYAHCPHPSHQATRTAINPDDPELRKPKTGGQAPAHVKYECPDCGIPVYCCEEHYMDDYEAHLEICDTLREINEDDHDLSSGRFFPEFTYPPRNMEEQLVNFTNWDTLLYSREFAAINQERSLRQATRLLTYPLTIGSVLHELSPYNIRRGGRLTVEGLKSLSALRYTVHPPRTGAGKDIKGLRMNPPPVRIFILGARAESSLPRDVWVQLTHLFHRVQFHLIFIGPESMMNRDAEFPLPERTPLNPFGAVVEDRIDPQLKISTFVEYYHTLHKANLFYPYDPYFDCFVLFHPGLGHPASSHEWEETLPLLLETKVPIIATGYTEWDMHRDLNWVKEKVGGEVDLLLEPGENIFRSLRWDLNDLDPQDISCGNWGLWAFRGKRYEATQKESEQ
;
A
#
# COMPACT_ATOMS: atom_id res chain seq x y z
N MET A 1 79.12 10.64 -20.75
CA MET A 1 79.91 11.13 -19.60
C MET A 1 79.08 12.23 -18.94
N SER A 2 78.31 11.89 -17.92
CA SER A 2 78.70 11.86 -16.51
C SER A 2 78.14 13.10 -15.82
N ALA A 3 77.22 12.82 -14.90
CA ALA A 3 76.63 13.66 -13.85
C ALA A 3 77.72 14.47 -13.08
N PRO A 4 77.42 15.38 -12.11
CA PRO A 4 76.53 15.03 -10.98
C PRO A 4 75.89 16.14 -10.08
N VAL A 5 75.12 15.60 -9.12
CA VAL A 5 74.79 16.02 -7.73
C VAL A 5 73.62 16.99 -7.44
N ASN A 6 72.65 16.35 -6.76
CA ASN A 6 71.46 16.78 -6.01
C ASN A 6 71.68 17.85 -4.92
N SER A 7 70.62 18.60 -4.54
CA SER A 7 69.80 18.25 -3.35
C SER A 7 68.85 19.38 -2.86
N VAL A 8 67.62 18.93 -2.47
CA VAL A 8 66.60 19.46 -1.50
C VAL A 8 66.01 20.87 -1.78
N SER A 9 64.70 21.15 -1.82
CA SER A 9 63.55 20.68 -1.01
C SER A 9 62.19 20.91 -1.74
N SER A 10 61.27 19.94 -1.65
CA SER A 10 59.82 20.24 -1.74
C SER A 10 59.01 19.15 -1.02
N THR A 11 58.28 19.58 0.00
CA THR A 11 57.44 18.81 0.90
C THR A 11 56.21 18.24 0.18
N LYS A 12 55.90 16.98 0.50
CA LYS A 12 54.73 16.21 0.04
C LYS A 12 53.42 16.81 0.58
N THR A 13 52.42 16.95 -0.27
CA THR A 13 50.99 16.95 0.11
C THR A 13 50.31 15.81 -0.63
N SER A 14 49.77 14.88 0.16
CA SER A 14 49.14 13.64 -0.22
C SER A 14 47.70 13.83 -0.72
N ASP A 15 47.31 12.94 -1.64
CA ASP A 15 45.99 12.74 -2.21
C ASP A 15 44.87 12.65 -1.17
N THR A 16 43.75 13.33 -1.45
CA THR A 16 42.45 13.08 -0.81
C THR A 16 41.34 13.05 -1.86
N HIS A 17 40.88 11.84 -2.17
CA HIS A 17 39.59 11.59 -2.82
C HIS A 17 38.46 11.89 -1.83
N PRO A 18 37.34 12.53 -2.25
CA PRO A 18 36.20 12.73 -1.38
C PRO A 18 35.38 11.43 -1.31
N THR A 19 35.37 10.82 -0.13
CA THR A 19 34.50 9.70 0.22
C THR A 19 33.05 10.18 0.32
N GLY A 20 32.21 9.77 -0.63
CA GLY A 20 30.76 9.90 -0.53
C GLY A 20 30.22 9.05 0.62
N GLY A 21 29.63 9.71 1.62
CA GLY A 21 28.96 9.05 2.73
C GLY A 21 27.72 8.31 2.23
N ARG A 22 27.76 6.98 2.27
CA ARG A 22 26.56 6.13 2.22
C ARG A 22 25.86 6.24 3.57
N SER A 23 24.80 7.03 3.65
CA SER A 23 23.81 6.93 4.72
C SER A 23 23.05 5.62 4.54
N VAL A 24 23.28 4.65 5.43
CA VAL A 24 22.52 3.41 5.50
C VAL A 24 21.23 3.72 6.24
N SER A 25 20.17 4.00 5.49
CA SER A 25 18.82 4.17 6.02
C SER A 25 18.23 2.77 6.27
N SER A 26 18.17 2.33 7.53
CA SER A 26 17.48 1.10 7.92
C SER A 26 15.97 1.37 7.98
N ALA A 27 15.31 1.39 6.83
CA ALA A 27 13.87 1.29 6.75
C ALA A 27 13.47 -0.18 6.91
N VAL A 28 12.48 -0.46 7.77
CA VAL A 28 11.89 -1.79 7.99
C VAL A 28 11.27 -2.24 6.66
N GLN A 29 12.01 -3.08 5.94
CA GLN A 29 11.62 -3.61 4.63
C GLN A 29 10.83 -4.91 4.84
N GLY A 30 9.50 -4.78 4.93
CA GLY A 30 8.61 -5.87 4.53
C GLY A 30 8.75 -6.06 3.03
N ARG A 31 9.52 -7.05 2.59
CA ARG A 31 9.72 -7.35 1.18
C ARG A 31 8.42 -7.93 0.63
N SER A 32 7.57 -7.08 0.06
CA SER A 32 6.38 -7.54 -0.66
C SER A 32 6.84 -8.52 -1.74
N THR A 33 6.21 -9.70 -1.76
CA THR A 33 6.49 -10.74 -2.74
C THR A 33 6.28 -10.16 -4.14
N ALA A 34 7.38 -9.95 -4.88
CA ALA A 34 7.31 -9.53 -6.27
C ALA A 34 6.37 -10.46 -7.05
N TYR A 35 5.38 -9.87 -7.71
CA TYR A 35 4.45 -10.56 -8.59
C TYR A 35 5.23 -11.04 -9.83
N PRO A 36 5.08 -12.30 -10.25
CA PRO A 36 5.66 -12.72 -11.53
C PRO A 36 5.00 -11.91 -12.65
N SER A 37 5.80 -11.10 -13.35
CA SER A 37 5.44 -10.54 -14.65
C SER A 37 5.44 -11.67 -15.68
N SER A 38 4.42 -12.51 -15.64
CA SER A 38 4.02 -13.32 -16.78
C SER A 38 2.78 -12.69 -17.36
N HIS A 39 2.84 -12.25 -18.61
CA HIS A 39 1.68 -11.79 -19.38
C HIS A 39 0.54 -12.83 -19.24
N ILE A 40 -0.47 -12.50 -18.44
CA ILE A 40 -1.66 -13.32 -18.30
C ILE A 40 -2.48 -13.07 -19.56
N HIS A 41 -2.32 -13.93 -20.55
CA HIS A 41 -3.22 -13.94 -21.69
C HIS A 41 -4.61 -14.34 -21.19
N ALA A 42 -5.56 -13.41 -21.30
CA ALA A 42 -6.98 -13.63 -21.11
C ALA A 42 -7.52 -14.56 -22.21
N SER A 43 -7.35 -15.86 -22.04
CA SER A 43 -8.09 -16.88 -22.78
C SER A 43 -8.65 -17.88 -21.78
N GLY A 44 -9.97 -17.85 -21.59
CA GLY A 44 -10.74 -18.60 -20.59
C GLY A 44 -10.80 -20.12 -20.80
N HIS A 45 -9.74 -20.74 -21.29
CA HIS A 45 -9.58 -22.19 -21.34
C HIS A 45 -8.20 -22.57 -20.84
N ALA A 46 -8.15 -23.34 -19.73
CA ALA A 46 -6.92 -23.97 -19.27
C ALA A 46 -6.36 -24.82 -20.41
N LEU A 47 -5.22 -24.40 -20.96
CA LEU A 47 -4.51 -25.20 -21.95
C LEU A 47 -3.97 -26.47 -21.26
N PRO A 48 -3.82 -27.60 -21.97
CA PRO A 48 -3.28 -28.83 -21.39
C PRO A 48 -1.90 -28.66 -20.72
N HIS A 49 -1.17 -27.60 -21.09
CA HIS A 49 0.15 -27.24 -20.60
C HIS A 49 0.18 -26.74 -19.14
N ASP A 50 -0.97 -26.29 -18.58
CA ASP A 50 -1.04 -25.80 -17.19
C ASP A 50 -0.95 -26.93 -16.14
N ARG A 51 -1.12 -28.19 -16.55
CA ARG A 51 -0.95 -29.34 -15.65
C ARG A 51 0.52 -29.73 -15.43
N GLU A 52 1.43 -29.32 -16.31
CA GLU A 52 2.83 -29.76 -16.29
C GLU A 52 3.73 -28.97 -15.32
N HIS A 53 3.25 -27.84 -14.78
CA HIS A 53 4.01 -26.98 -13.84
C HIS A 53 3.39 -26.85 -12.45
N ARG A 54 2.48 -27.76 -12.06
CA ARG A 54 1.89 -27.76 -10.72
C ARG A 54 2.82 -28.44 -9.72
N ILE A 55 3.36 -27.67 -8.77
CA ILE A 55 4.31 -28.13 -7.75
C ILE A 55 3.57 -28.73 -6.54
N LEU A 56 2.42 -28.14 -6.18
CA LEU A 56 1.63 -28.58 -5.02
C LEU A 56 0.15 -28.77 -5.35
N GLU A 57 -0.45 -29.77 -4.72
CA GLU A 57 -1.89 -30.03 -4.75
C GLU A 57 -2.62 -29.18 -3.68
N SER A 58 -3.91 -28.87 -3.92
CA SER A 58 -4.71 -27.99 -3.05
C SER A 58 -4.98 -28.58 -1.66
N ASN A 59 -4.82 -29.89 -1.50
CA ASN A 59 -4.96 -30.64 -0.25
C ASN A 59 -3.65 -30.77 0.54
N ASN A 60 -2.51 -30.33 -0.02
CA ASN A 60 -1.19 -30.50 0.58
C ASN A 60 -0.36 -29.22 0.50
N LEU A 61 -0.88 -28.15 1.11
CA LEU A 61 -0.26 -26.83 1.09
C LEU A 61 0.57 -26.53 2.34
N PHE A 62 0.35 -27.27 3.43
CA PHE A 62 1.08 -27.06 4.67
C PHE A 62 2.41 -27.81 4.66
N HIS A 63 3.51 -27.05 4.63
CA HIS A 63 4.87 -27.57 4.82
C HIS A 63 5.64 -26.62 5.74
N SER A 64 6.56 -27.14 6.54
CA SER A 64 7.48 -26.27 7.29
C SER A 64 8.35 -25.49 6.29
N TRP A 65 8.66 -24.24 6.62
CA TRP A 65 9.37 -23.34 5.71
C TRP A 65 10.76 -23.86 5.30
N SER A 66 11.50 -24.51 6.20
CA SER A 66 12.80 -25.10 5.85
C SER A 66 12.70 -26.31 4.94
N ASN A 67 11.68 -27.15 5.14
CA ASN A 67 11.51 -28.40 4.40
C ASN A 67 10.55 -28.27 3.21
N SER A 68 10.07 -27.05 2.93
CA SER A 68 9.16 -26.76 1.83
C SER A 68 9.71 -27.27 0.50
N PRO A 69 8.90 -27.88 -0.38
CA PRO A 69 9.33 -28.26 -1.73
C PRO A 69 9.69 -27.04 -2.58
N ILE A 70 9.21 -25.85 -2.23
CA ILE A 70 9.35 -24.62 -3.01
C ILE A 70 10.64 -23.88 -2.64
N PRO A 71 11.58 -23.64 -3.58
CA PRO A 71 12.84 -22.96 -3.28
C PRO A 71 12.69 -21.54 -2.72
N LYS A 72 11.70 -20.78 -3.20
CA LYS A 72 11.43 -19.40 -2.76
C LYS A 72 11.08 -19.34 -1.27
N ILE A 73 10.29 -20.29 -0.78
CA ILE A 73 9.90 -20.38 0.64
C ILE A 73 11.10 -20.78 1.49
N ARG A 74 11.92 -21.73 1.05
CA ARG A 74 13.18 -22.08 1.74
C ARG A 74 14.16 -20.90 1.83
N GLN A 75 14.25 -20.09 0.78
CA GLN A 75 15.08 -18.88 0.79
C GLN A 75 14.55 -17.84 1.79
N ARG A 76 13.22 -17.65 1.84
CA ARG A 76 12.58 -16.78 2.84
C ARG A 76 12.83 -17.29 4.25
N ALA A 77 12.72 -18.60 4.48
CA ALA A 77 13.04 -19.24 5.75
C ALA A 77 14.48 -18.96 6.20
N ALA A 78 15.44 -19.11 5.29
CA ALA A 78 16.85 -18.84 5.56
C ALA A 78 17.09 -17.36 5.88
N PHE A 79 16.42 -16.44 5.17
CA PHE A 79 16.46 -15.01 5.46
C PHE A 79 15.91 -14.71 6.86
N THR A 80 14.71 -15.19 7.19
CA THR A 80 14.11 -15.01 8.51
C THR A 80 15.02 -15.56 9.62
N LYS A 81 15.61 -16.75 9.45
CA LYS A 81 16.56 -17.32 10.42
C LYS A 81 17.87 -16.55 10.58
N GLN A 82 18.24 -15.72 9.59
CA GLN A 82 19.45 -14.90 9.63
C GLN A 82 19.22 -13.54 10.28
N TYR A 83 18.03 -12.96 10.10
CA TYR A 83 17.78 -11.57 10.48
C TYR A 83 16.77 -11.41 11.62
N ALA A 84 15.79 -12.31 11.76
CA ALA A 84 14.81 -12.21 12.83
C ALA A 84 15.36 -12.68 14.18
N HIS A 85 14.95 -11.99 15.23
CA HIS A 85 15.36 -12.27 16.61
C HIS A 85 14.24 -12.98 17.37
N CYS A 86 14.64 -13.82 18.33
CA CYS A 86 13.70 -14.54 19.18
C CYS A 86 12.94 -13.54 20.09
N PRO A 87 11.60 -13.62 20.19
CA PRO A 87 10.78 -12.69 20.97
C PRO A 87 10.81 -12.97 22.48
N HIS A 88 11.40 -14.10 22.91
CA HIS A 88 11.35 -14.56 24.29
C HIS A 88 11.94 -13.52 25.29
N PRO A 89 11.31 -13.31 26.46
CA PRO A 89 11.74 -12.32 27.46
C PRO A 89 13.13 -12.54 28.07
N SER A 90 13.76 -13.71 27.85
CA SER A 90 15.13 -13.97 28.35
C SER A 90 16.21 -13.19 27.59
N HIS A 91 15.90 -12.70 26.38
CA HIS A 91 16.83 -11.95 25.53
C HIS A 91 16.77 -10.44 25.75
N GLN A 92 17.89 -9.76 25.52
CA GLN A 92 17.93 -8.29 25.49
C GLN A 92 17.10 -7.74 24.32
N ALA A 93 16.44 -6.60 24.55
CA ALA A 93 15.73 -5.88 23.49
C ALA A 93 16.70 -5.42 22.40
N THR A 94 16.34 -5.64 21.14
CA THR A 94 17.15 -5.30 19.96
C THR A 94 16.71 -4.00 19.31
N ARG A 95 15.45 -3.63 19.50
CA ARG A 95 14.85 -2.41 18.98
C ARG A 95 13.91 -1.78 20.01
N THR A 96 13.60 -0.52 19.80
CA THR A 96 12.55 0.15 20.60
C THR A 96 11.20 -0.43 20.21
N ALA A 97 10.40 -0.81 21.21
CA ALA A 97 9.03 -1.23 21.02
C ALA A 97 8.23 -0.09 20.37
N ILE A 98 7.49 -0.42 19.31
CA ILE A 98 6.75 0.56 18.53
C ILE A 98 5.31 0.61 19.06
N ASN A 99 4.66 -0.55 19.24
CA ASN A 99 3.28 -0.69 19.75
C ASN A 99 3.29 -1.22 21.22
N PRO A 100 2.31 -0.89 22.08
CA PRO A 100 2.05 -1.57 23.34
C PRO A 100 2.10 -3.11 23.31
N ASP A 101 1.63 -3.75 22.24
CA ASP A 101 1.58 -5.22 22.12
C ASP A 101 2.87 -5.83 21.54
N ASP A 102 3.90 -5.01 21.35
CA ASP A 102 5.17 -5.42 20.75
C ASP A 102 5.96 -6.36 21.69
N PRO A 103 6.37 -7.57 21.24
CA PRO A 103 7.12 -8.52 22.05
C PRO A 103 8.42 -7.94 22.63
N GLU A 104 9.03 -6.94 21.99
CA GLU A 104 10.23 -6.26 22.50
C GLU A 104 9.97 -5.54 23.82
N LEU A 105 8.72 -5.19 24.15
CA LEU A 105 8.37 -4.55 25.43
C LEU A 105 8.51 -5.52 26.62
N ARG A 106 8.35 -6.83 26.38
CA ARG A 106 8.50 -7.88 27.40
C ARG A 106 9.96 -8.18 27.72
N LYS A 107 10.89 -7.73 26.88
CA LYS A 107 12.32 -7.98 27.03
C LYS A 107 12.98 -7.00 28.01
N PRO A 108 13.95 -7.46 28.81
CA PRO A 108 14.71 -6.58 29.69
C PRO A 108 15.54 -5.57 28.90
N LYS A 109 15.48 -4.30 29.31
CA LYS A 109 16.29 -3.21 28.75
C LYS A 109 17.75 -3.25 29.20
N THR A 110 18.00 -3.83 30.37
CA THR A 110 19.34 -3.96 30.98
C THR A 110 19.46 -5.32 31.66
N GLY A 111 20.48 -6.09 31.31
CA GLY A 111 20.59 -7.50 31.71
C GLY A 111 19.73 -8.40 30.82
N GLY A 112 20.04 -9.69 30.78
CA GLY A 112 19.43 -10.68 29.87
C GLY A 112 20.46 -11.35 28.96
N GLN A 113 20.06 -12.46 28.33
CA GLN A 113 20.89 -13.18 27.36
C GLN A 113 21.09 -12.33 26.10
N ALA A 114 22.19 -12.59 25.39
CA ALA A 114 22.46 -11.93 24.12
C ALA A 114 21.35 -12.29 23.10
N PRO A 115 20.88 -11.33 22.27
CA PRO A 115 19.84 -11.61 21.28
C PRO A 115 20.19 -12.81 20.40
N ALA A 116 19.30 -13.79 20.37
CA ALA A 116 19.45 -14.96 19.53
C ALA A 116 18.53 -14.88 18.31
N HIS A 117 19.00 -15.39 17.17
CA HIS A 117 18.18 -15.50 15.96
C HIS A 117 17.20 -16.67 16.04
N VAL A 118 16.07 -16.55 15.35
CA VAL A 118 15.08 -17.62 15.24
C VAL A 118 15.67 -18.82 14.48
N LYS A 119 15.37 -20.03 14.94
CA LYS A 119 15.87 -21.29 14.36
C LYS A 119 14.83 -22.40 14.44
N TYR A 120 14.13 -22.47 15.57
CA TYR A 120 13.10 -23.44 15.86
C TYR A 120 11.79 -23.08 15.13
N GLU A 121 11.25 -24.05 14.40
CA GLU A 121 10.00 -23.93 13.66
C GLU A 121 8.89 -24.59 14.47
N CYS A 122 7.79 -23.87 14.64
CA CYS A 122 6.61 -24.44 15.31
C CYS A 122 6.03 -25.57 14.42
N PRO A 123 5.71 -26.74 15.00
CA PRO A 123 5.15 -27.87 14.23
C PRO A 123 3.76 -27.57 13.64
N ASP A 124 2.97 -26.69 14.28
CA ASP A 124 1.59 -26.40 13.88
C ASP A 124 1.48 -25.31 12.82
N CYS A 125 2.32 -24.27 12.88
CA CYS A 125 2.32 -23.20 11.87
C CYS A 125 3.44 -23.33 10.82
N GLY A 126 4.50 -24.07 11.11
CA GLY A 126 5.60 -24.35 10.17
C GLY A 126 6.58 -23.19 9.95
N ILE A 127 6.49 -22.10 10.73
CA ILE A 127 7.29 -20.88 10.59
C ILE A 127 8.34 -20.80 11.71
N PRO A 128 9.58 -20.34 11.43
CA PRO A 128 10.60 -20.14 12.45
C PRO A 128 10.28 -18.91 13.32
N VAL A 129 9.96 -19.14 14.59
CA VAL A 129 9.50 -18.10 15.53
C VAL A 129 10.40 -17.92 16.75
N TYR A 130 11.09 -18.98 17.20
CA TYR A 130 11.93 -18.96 18.40
C TYR A 130 13.34 -19.47 18.11
N CYS A 131 14.31 -19.16 18.98
CA CYS A 131 15.69 -19.64 18.80
C CYS A 131 15.90 -21.10 19.19
N CYS A 132 15.05 -21.66 20.07
CA CYS A 132 15.10 -23.04 20.55
C CYS A 132 13.70 -23.51 20.98
N GLU A 133 13.55 -24.82 21.18
CA GLU A 133 12.30 -25.45 21.64
C GLU A 133 11.92 -25.00 23.05
N GLU A 134 12.89 -24.85 23.96
CA GLU A 134 12.64 -24.43 25.34
C GLU A 134 11.94 -23.06 25.40
N HIS A 135 12.47 -22.06 24.68
CA HIS A 135 11.85 -20.73 24.62
C HIS A 135 10.48 -20.73 23.92
N TYR A 136 10.25 -21.66 23.00
CA TYR A 136 8.94 -21.83 22.39
C TYR A 136 7.92 -22.40 23.38
N MET A 137 8.33 -23.38 24.19
CA MET A 137 7.47 -23.97 25.21
C MET A 137 7.18 -22.98 26.35
N ASP A 138 8.17 -22.18 26.75
CA ASP A 138 8.03 -21.16 27.78
C ASP A 138 7.08 -20.02 27.35
N ASP A 139 7.08 -19.62 26.08
CA ASP A 139 6.23 -18.55 25.51
C ASP A 139 5.07 -19.10 24.67
N TYR A 140 4.70 -20.36 24.91
CA TYR A 140 3.72 -21.09 24.09
C TYR A 140 2.34 -20.42 24.08
N GLU A 141 1.89 -19.90 25.22
CA GLU A 141 0.59 -19.21 25.33
C GLU A 141 0.53 -17.97 24.44
N ALA A 142 1.58 -17.16 24.41
CA ALA A 142 1.65 -15.99 23.52
C ALA A 142 1.72 -16.40 22.05
N HIS A 143 2.44 -17.49 21.74
CA HIS A 143 2.47 -18.02 20.38
C HIS A 143 1.11 -18.53 19.91
N LEU A 144 0.33 -19.17 20.78
CA LEU A 144 -0.99 -19.70 20.45
C LEU A 144 -1.95 -18.62 19.94
N GLU A 145 -1.81 -17.37 20.40
CA GLU A 145 -2.65 -16.25 19.94
C GLU A 145 -2.49 -15.95 18.45
N ILE A 146 -1.32 -16.25 17.87
CA ILE A 146 -1.00 -15.98 16.46
C ILE A 146 -0.74 -17.23 15.62
N CYS A 147 -0.66 -18.42 16.24
CA CYS A 147 -0.23 -19.65 15.59
C CYS A 147 -1.12 -20.01 14.39
N ASP A 148 -2.44 -19.90 14.55
CA ASP A 148 -3.41 -20.17 13.47
C ASP A 148 -3.24 -19.20 12.30
N THR A 149 -3.03 -17.91 12.59
CA THR A 149 -2.76 -16.90 11.57
C THR A 149 -1.45 -17.14 10.84
N LEU A 150 -0.40 -17.56 11.55
CA LEU A 150 0.88 -17.93 10.95
C LEU A 150 0.75 -19.17 10.05
N ARG A 151 -0.05 -20.15 10.47
CA ARG A 151 -0.36 -21.33 9.65
C ARG A 151 -1.10 -20.94 8.38
N GLU A 152 -2.06 -20.05 8.50
CA GLU A 152 -2.81 -19.47 7.40
C GLU A 152 -1.91 -18.76 6.37
N ILE A 153 -0.95 -17.96 6.84
CA ILE A 153 0.05 -17.30 5.99
C ILE A 153 0.91 -18.34 5.27
N ASN A 154 1.34 -19.38 6.01
CA ASN A 154 2.14 -20.45 5.45
C ASN A 154 1.41 -21.18 4.30
N GLU A 155 0.15 -21.56 4.50
CA GLU A 155 -0.67 -22.22 3.48
C GLU A 155 -0.92 -21.30 2.28
N ASP A 156 -1.16 -20.00 2.50
CA ASP A 156 -1.37 -19.01 1.43
C ASP A 156 -0.13 -18.80 0.56
N ASP A 157 1.06 -18.78 1.16
CA ASP A 157 2.32 -18.59 0.43
C ASP A 157 2.70 -19.82 -0.39
N HIS A 158 2.43 -21.02 0.14
CA HIS A 158 2.55 -22.27 -0.60
C HIS A 158 1.55 -22.34 -1.75
N ASP A 159 0.31 -21.87 -1.55
CA ASP A 159 -0.72 -21.84 -2.58
C ASP A 159 -0.31 -20.95 -3.75
N LEU A 160 0.18 -19.74 -3.49
CA LEU A 160 0.67 -18.81 -4.54
C LEU A 160 1.85 -19.34 -5.33
N SER A 161 2.70 -20.11 -4.66
CA SER A 161 3.88 -20.70 -5.28
C SER A 161 3.62 -22.11 -5.82
N SER A 162 2.38 -22.62 -5.72
CA SER A 162 2.00 -23.98 -6.13
C SER A 162 1.98 -24.17 -7.65
N GLY A 163 1.94 -23.07 -8.42
CA GLY A 163 1.80 -23.09 -9.87
C GLY A 163 0.39 -23.43 -10.36
N ARG A 164 -0.62 -23.41 -9.48
CA ARG A 164 -2.02 -23.58 -9.91
C ARG A 164 -2.52 -22.37 -10.70
N PHE A 165 -3.53 -22.59 -11.53
CA PHE A 165 -4.31 -21.49 -12.09
C PHE A 165 -5.17 -20.83 -11.00
N PHE A 166 -5.24 -19.50 -11.02
CA PHE A 166 -6.00 -18.69 -10.08
C PHE A 166 -7.24 -18.11 -10.77
N PRO A 167 -8.39 -18.83 -10.79
CA PRO A 167 -9.63 -18.26 -11.31
C PRO A 167 -10.04 -16.97 -10.59
N GLU A 168 -9.62 -16.78 -9.34
CA GLU A 168 -9.87 -15.57 -8.55
C GLU A 168 -9.19 -14.29 -9.11
N PHE A 169 -8.22 -14.41 -10.00
CA PHE A 169 -7.61 -13.27 -10.72
C PHE A 169 -8.26 -13.00 -12.07
N THR A 170 -9.28 -13.77 -12.44
CA THR A 170 -10.10 -13.49 -13.63
C THR A 170 -11.20 -12.53 -13.24
N TYR A 171 -11.06 -11.27 -13.65
CA TYR A 171 -12.00 -10.22 -13.29
C TYR A 171 -13.18 -10.12 -14.28
N PRO A 172 -14.38 -9.77 -13.78
CA PRO A 172 -15.53 -9.54 -14.64
C PRO A 172 -15.30 -8.32 -15.53
N PRO A 173 -15.93 -8.29 -16.72
CA PRO A 173 -15.89 -7.14 -17.59
C PRO A 173 -16.66 -5.96 -16.96
N ARG A 174 -16.77 -4.90 -17.75
CA ARG A 174 -17.57 -3.74 -17.39
C ARG A 174 -19.05 -4.10 -17.28
N ASN A 175 -19.69 -3.65 -16.20
CA ASN A 175 -21.12 -3.91 -15.97
C ASN A 175 -22.02 -3.07 -16.88
N MET A 176 -23.28 -3.49 -16.95
CA MET A 176 -24.34 -2.65 -17.49
C MET A 176 -24.54 -1.46 -16.55
N GLU A 177 -24.80 -0.30 -17.13
CA GLU A 177 -24.92 0.95 -16.37
C GLU A 177 -26.07 0.94 -15.34
N GLU A 178 -27.10 0.13 -15.56
CA GLU A 178 -28.24 -0.03 -14.65
C GLU A 178 -27.96 -0.97 -13.45
N GLN A 179 -26.84 -1.70 -13.48
CA GLN A 179 -26.49 -2.64 -12.42
C GLN A 179 -25.96 -1.89 -11.21
N LEU A 180 -26.71 -1.97 -10.10
CA LEU A 180 -26.31 -1.33 -8.85
C LEU A 180 -25.24 -2.17 -8.14
N VAL A 181 -24.19 -1.49 -7.71
CA VAL A 181 -23.10 -2.08 -6.92
C VAL A 181 -23.41 -1.95 -5.43
N ASN A 182 -23.22 -3.02 -4.67
CA ASN A 182 -23.44 -3.03 -3.22
C ASN A 182 -22.10 -3.04 -2.47
N PHE A 183 -21.87 -2.03 -1.61
CA PHE A 183 -20.64 -1.88 -0.84
C PHE A 183 -20.76 -2.32 0.63
N THR A 184 -21.75 -3.14 0.99
CA THR A 184 -21.97 -3.52 2.40
C THR A 184 -20.82 -4.38 2.96
N ASN A 185 -20.30 -5.31 2.17
CA ASN A 185 -19.19 -6.19 2.50
C ASN A 185 -18.55 -6.77 1.21
N TRP A 186 -17.50 -7.56 1.36
CA TRP A 186 -16.84 -8.22 0.22
C TRP A 186 -17.78 -9.11 -0.59
N ASP A 187 -18.58 -9.97 0.06
CA ASP A 187 -19.44 -10.93 -0.65
C ASP A 187 -20.52 -10.25 -1.50
N THR A 188 -21.19 -9.23 -0.94
CA THR A 188 -22.24 -8.48 -1.66
C THR A 188 -21.66 -7.68 -2.81
N LEU A 189 -20.44 -7.15 -2.65
CA LEU A 189 -19.74 -6.46 -3.73
C LEU A 189 -19.37 -7.43 -4.86
N LEU A 190 -18.70 -8.55 -4.53
CA LEU A 190 -18.27 -9.53 -5.53
C LEU A 190 -19.46 -10.12 -6.27
N TYR A 191 -20.56 -10.39 -5.56
CA TYR A 191 -21.81 -10.85 -6.16
C TYR A 191 -22.43 -9.80 -7.10
N SER A 192 -22.59 -8.56 -6.64
CA SER A 192 -23.18 -7.48 -7.46
C SER A 192 -22.34 -7.09 -8.68
N ARG A 193 -21.03 -7.36 -8.63
CA ARG A 193 -20.08 -7.19 -9.74
C ARG A 193 -19.90 -8.42 -10.61
N GLU A 194 -20.67 -9.49 -10.40
CA GLU A 194 -20.64 -10.72 -11.19
C GLU A 194 -19.25 -11.40 -11.23
N PHE A 195 -18.51 -11.33 -10.12
CA PHE A 195 -17.31 -12.15 -9.97
C PHE A 195 -17.68 -13.63 -9.98
N ALA A 196 -16.75 -14.48 -10.46
CA ALA A 196 -16.89 -15.92 -10.30
C ALA A 196 -17.11 -16.27 -8.82
N ALA A 197 -18.07 -17.13 -8.52
CA ALA A 197 -18.42 -17.47 -7.14
C ALA A 197 -17.21 -18.07 -6.41
N ILE A 198 -16.70 -17.34 -5.41
CA ILE A 198 -15.58 -17.76 -4.57
C ILE A 198 -16.14 -18.37 -3.30
N ASN A 199 -16.12 -19.71 -3.21
CA ASN A 199 -16.62 -20.43 -2.03
C ASN A 199 -15.53 -20.79 -1.02
N GLN A 200 -14.25 -20.66 -1.41
CA GLN A 200 -13.12 -20.97 -0.54
C GLN A 200 -12.55 -19.69 0.06
N GLU A 201 -12.44 -19.64 1.39
CA GLU A 201 -11.89 -18.49 2.12
C GLU A 201 -10.47 -18.15 1.65
N ARG A 202 -9.63 -19.15 1.40
CA ARG A 202 -8.28 -18.97 0.83
C ARG A 202 -8.29 -18.19 -0.49
N SER A 203 -9.13 -18.58 -1.45
CA SER A 203 -9.23 -17.87 -2.72
C SER A 203 -9.75 -16.44 -2.55
N LEU A 204 -10.64 -16.22 -1.57
CA LEU A 204 -11.12 -14.89 -1.23
C LEU A 204 -10.00 -14.02 -0.65
N ARG A 205 -9.16 -14.57 0.23
CA ARG A 205 -7.97 -13.88 0.77
C ARG A 205 -7.02 -13.43 -0.34
N GLN A 206 -6.78 -14.27 -1.36
CA GLN A 206 -5.95 -13.89 -2.51
C GLN A 206 -6.59 -12.80 -3.38
N ALA A 207 -7.89 -12.89 -3.66
CA ALA A 207 -8.60 -11.88 -4.44
C ALA A 207 -8.60 -10.51 -3.75
N THR A 208 -8.93 -10.49 -2.46
CA THR A 208 -9.07 -9.26 -1.66
C THR A 208 -7.74 -8.54 -1.43
N ARG A 209 -6.61 -9.25 -1.39
CA ARG A 209 -5.26 -8.66 -1.33
C ARG A 209 -4.98 -7.68 -2.47
N LEU A 210 -5.40 -8.00 -3.70
CA LEU A 210 -5.17 -7.12 -4.85
C LEU A 210 -6.26 -6.05 -4.95
N LEU A 211 -7.52 -6.47 -4.78
CA LEU A 211 -8.68 -5.61 -5.00
C LEU A 211 -8.88 -4.56 -3.90
N THR A 212 -8.29 -4.74 -2.71
CA THR A 212 -8.46 -3.81 -1.58
C THR A 212 -8.14 -2.36 -1.96
N TYR A 213 -7.11 -2.11 -2.76
CA TYR A 213 -6.67 -0.76 -3.11
C TYR A 213 -7.69 0.01 -3.97
N PRO A 214 -8.06 -0.46 -5.18
CA PRO A 214 -9.07 0.21 -5.99
C PRO A 214 -10.45 0.24 -5.31
N LEU A 215 -10.84 -0.83 -4.61
CA LEU A 215 -12.16 -0.89 -3.98
C LEU A 215 -12.29 -0.01 -2.75
N THR A 216 -11.22 0.21 -1.99
CA THR A 216 -11.23 1.19 -0.90
C THR A 216 -11.53 2.58 -1.46
N ILE A 217 -10.84 2.99 -2.53
CA ILE A 217 -11.09 4.27 -3.20
C ILE A 217 -12.53 4.33 -3.74
N GLY A 218 -12.95 3.29 -4.46
CA GLY A 218 -14.31 3.19 -5.00
C GLY A 218 -15.37 3.32 -3.91
N SER A 219 -15.21 2.62 -2.78
CA SER A 219 -16.16 2.65 -1.66
C SER A 219 -16.34 4.03 -1.03
N VAL A 220 -15.30 4.87 -1.04
CA VAL A 220 -15.36 6.24 -0.50
C VAL A 220 -15.99 7.20 -1.52
N LEU A 221 -15.64 7.05 -2.80
CA LEU A 221 -16.04 7.97 -3.87
C LEU A 221 -17.40 7.64 -4.51
N HIS A 222 -17.90 6.42 -4.37
CA HIS A 222 -19.16 6.00 -5.00
C HIS A 222 -20.39 6.61 -4.31
N GLU A 223 -21.47 6.85 -5.05
CA GLU A 223 -22.72 7.42 -4.51
C GLU A 223 -23.38 6.51 -3.45
N LEU A 224 -23.34 5.19 -3.68
CA LEU A 224 -23.80 4.15 -2.75
C LEU A 224 -22.74 3.75 -1.71
N SER A 225 -21.85 4.69 -1.35
CA SER A 225 -20.84 4.47 -0.31
C SER A 225 -21.47 3.96 0.99
N PRO A 226 -20.84 3.00 1.68
CA PRO A 226 -21.34 2.51 2.97
C PRO A 226 -21.20 3.57 4.07
N TYR A 227 -20.35 4.58 3.86
CA TYR A 227 -20.08 5.65 4.82
C TYR A 227 -21.16 6.74 4.75
N ASN A 228 -21.88 6.89 5.86
CA ASN A 228 -22.99 7.83 6.01
C ASN A 228 -22.88 8.65 7.30
N ILE A 229 -23.71 9.68 7.44
CA ILE A 229 -23.75 10.58 8.61
C ILE A 229 -24.70 10.10 9.73
N ARG A 230 -25.38 8.97 9.53
CA ARG A 230 -26.36 8.46 10.50
C ARG A 230 -25.61 7.87 11.70
N ARG A 231 -26.33 7.58 12.79
CA ARG A 231 -25.74 6.92 13.97
C ARG A 231 -25.08 5.59 13.55
N GLY A 232 -23.80 5.44 13.87
CA GLY A 232 -22.97 4.30 13.45
C GLY A 232 -22.27 4.47 12.09
N GLY A 233 -22.55 5.56 11.37
CA GLY A 233 -21.79 5.98 10.20
C GLY A 233 -20.59 6.85 10.59
N ARG A 234 -19.51 6.73 9.82
CA ARG A 234 -18.21 7.39 10.10
C ARG A 234 -18.00 8.70 9.33
N LEU A 235 -18.97 9.12 8.51
CA LEU A 235 -18.84 10.30 7.67
C LEU A 235 -19.17 11.56 8.48
N THR A 236 -18.24 12.51 8.55
CA THR A 236 -18.46 13.78 9.27
C THR A 236 -19.29 14.76 8.43
N VAL A 237 -19.76 15.85 9.03
CA VAL A 237 -20.46 16.94 8.31
C VAL A 237 -19.58 17.56 7.22
N GLU A 238 -18.30 17.78 7.52
CA GLU A 238 -17.34 18.30 6.55
C GLU A 238 -17.00 17.26 5.48
N GLY A 239 -16.95 15.98 5.85
CA GLY A 239 -16.90 14.83 4.97
C GLY A 239 -18.01 14.85 3.94
N LEU A 240 -19.26 15.01 4.39
CA LEU A 240 -20.42 15.09 3.51
C LEU A 240 -20.30 16.25 2.53
N LYS A 241 -19.92 17.45 2.98
CA LYS A 241 -19.75 18.61 2.09
C LYS A 241 -18.65 18.38 1.03
N SER A 242 -17.52 17.80 1.44
CA SER A 242 -16.37 17.57 0.55
C SER A 242 -16.63 16.43 -0.44
N LEU A 243 -17.06 15.27 0.05
CA LEU A 243 -17.22 14.08 -0.77
C LEU A 243 -18.49 14.11 -1.62
N SER A 244 -19.54 14.85 -1.25
CA SER A 244 -20.73 14.99 -2.10
C SER A 244 -20.41 15.67 -3.43
N ALA A 245 -19.49 16.64 -3.42
CA ALA A 245 -19.01 17.32 -4.63
C ALA A 245 -18.29 16.33 -5.58
N LEU A 246 -17.38 15.51 -5.05
CA LEU A 246 -16.72 14.46 -5.83
C LEU A 246 -17.69 13.39 -6.32
N ARG A 247 -18.55 12.87 -5.41
CA ARG A 247 -19.59 11.87 -5.72
C ARG A 247 -20.50 12.33 -6.86
N TYR A 248 -20.90 13.59 -6.86
CA TYR A 248 -21.68 14.16 -7.95
C TYR A 248 -20.92 14.15 -9.28
N THR A 249 -19.63 14.50 -9.24
CA THR A 249 -18.75 14.53 -10.42
C THR A 249 -18.45 13.15 -10.98
N VAL A 250 -18.28 12.13 -10.11
CA VAL A 250 -18.05 10.74 -10.54
C VAL A 250 -19.33 10.03 -11.03
N HIS A 251 -20.51 10.58 -10.76
CA HIS A 251 -21.81 10.10 -11.23
C HIS A 251 -22.58 11.17 -12.04
N PRO A 252 -22.07 11.60 -13.21
CA PRO A 252 -22.74 12.62 -13.99
C PRO A 252 -24.10 12.11 -14.51
N PRO A 253 -25.16 12.95 -14.50
CA PRO A 253 -26.48 12.56 -14.97
C PRO A 253 -26.45 12.13 -16.44
N ARG A 254 -27.45 11.37 -16.92
CA ARG A 254 -27.48 11.00 -18.35
C ARG A 254 -27.71 12.29 -19.14
N THR A 255 -26.65 12.89 -19.64
CA THR A 255 -26.77 13.97 -20.61
C THR A 255 -27.18 13.30 -21.90
N GLY A 256 -28.40 13.55 -22.38
CA GLY A 256 -28.88 13.10 -23.68
C GLY A 256 -28.14 13.79 -24.83
N ALA A 257 -26.81 13.71 -24.82
CA ALA A 257 -25.94 14.14 -25.91
C ALA A 257 -26.30 13.29 -27.12
N GLY A 258 -27.22 13.81 -27.92
CA GLY A 258 -27.61 13.22 -29.19
C GLY A 258 -26.45 13.26 -30.18
N LYS A 259 -26.60 12.56 -31.30
CA LYS A 259 -25.63 12.57 -32.41
C LYS A 259 -25.53 13.94 -33.11
N ASP A 260 -26.42 14.89 -32.79
CA ASP A 260 -26.48 16.21 -33.40
C ASP A 260 -25.52 17.21 -32.74
N ILE A 261 -24.87 18.03 -33.57
CA ILE A 261 -23.90 19.07 -33.17
C ILE A 261 -24.46 20.05 -32.11
N LYS A 262 -25.78 20.25 -32.07
CA LYS A 262 -26.45 21.12 -31.08
C LYS A 262 -26.51 20.52 -29.66
N GLY A 263 -26.21 19.22 -29.51
CA GLY A 263 -26.19 18.49 -28.25
C GLY A 263 -24.78 18.14 -27.74
N LEU A 264 -23.71 18.61 -28.42
CA LEU A 264 -22.33 18.42 -27.98
C LEU A 264 -22.12 19.11 -26.63
N ARG A 265 -22.07 18.29 -25.58
CA ARG A 265 -21.61 18.70 -24.25
C ARG A 265 -20.11 18.42 -24.20
N MET A 266 -19.32 19.36 -23.66
CA MET A 266 -17.92 19.07 -23.35
C MET A 266 -17.87 17.91 -22.36
N ASN A 267 -17.05 16.90 -22.66
CA ASN A 267 -16.77 15.86 -21.69
C ASN A 267 -16.11 16.52 -20.46
N PRO A 268 -16.52 16.16 -19.24
CA PRO A 268 -15.87 16.66 -18.05
C PRO A 268 -14.39 16.26 -18.05
N PRO A 269 -13.51 17.05 -17.42
CA PRO A 269 -12.11 16.66 -17.24
C PRO A 269 -12.01 15.33 -16.47
N PRO A 270 -10.93 14.58 -16.65
CA PRO A 270 -10.73 13.34 -15.91
C PRO A 270 -10.58 13.62 -14.42
N VAL A 271 -11.13 12.73 -13.59
CA VAL A 271 -10.93 12.75 -12.14
C VAL A 271 -9.51 12.27 -11.85
N ARG A 272 -8.70 13.12 -11.20
CA ARG A 272 -7.30 12.82 -10.88
C ARG A 272 -7.21 12.25 -9.46
N ILE A 273 -6.63 11.06 -9.34
CA ILE A 273 -6.39 10.43 -8.05
C ILE A 273 -4.88 10.34 -7.84
N PHE A 274 -4.39 11.14 -6.91
CA PHE A 274 -2.98 11.23 -6.55
C PHE A 274 -2.67 10.22 -5.47
N ILE A 275 -1.93 9.17 -5.81
CA ILE A 275 -1.52 8.11 -4.88
C ILE A 275 -0.09 8.42 -4.45
N LEU A 276 0.08 8.94 -3.23
CA LEU A 276 1.39 9.38 -2.73
C LEU A 276 2.03 8.30 -1.86
N GLY A 277 3.36 8.25 -1.89
CA GLY A 277 4.11 7.18 -1.23
C GLY A 277 3.84 5.81 -1.86
N ALA A 278 3.50 5.79 -3.15
CA ALA A 278 3.14 4.55 -3.84
C ALA A 278 4.32 3.57 -3.84
N ARG A 279 4.07 2.34 -3.39
CA ARG A 279 5.03 1.23 -3.33
C ARG A 279 4.42 0.05 -4.06
N ALA A 280 3.93 -0.96 -3.34
CA ALA A 280 3.32 -2.15 -3.90
C ALA A 280 2.13 -1.83 -4.83
N GLU A 281 1.42 -0.73 -4.57
CA GLU A 281 0.24 -0.29 -5.31
C GLU A 281 0.55 0.05 -6.77
N SER A 282 1.74 0.61 -7.01
CA SER A 282 2.22 0.95 -8.35
C SER A 282 2.57 -0.29 -9.18
N SER A 283 2.94 -1.39 -8.51
CA SER A 283 3.31 -2.68 -9.11
C SER A 283 2.12 -3.62 -9.34
N LEU A 284 0.90 -3.22 -8.93
CA LEU A 284 -0.29 -4.03 -9.15
C LEU A 284 -0.59 -4.20 -10.65
N PRO A 285 -1.09 -5.38 -11.06
CA PRO A 285 -1.55 -5.59 -12.43
C PRO A 285 -2.58 -4.54 -12.85
N ARG A 286 -2.49 -4.07 -14.09
CA ARG A 286 -3.37 -2.99 -14.58
C ARG A 286 -4.84 -3.37 -14.58
N ASP A 287 -5.16 -4.64 -14.81
CA ASP A 287 -6.52 -5.18 -14.75
C ASP A 287 -7.18 -5.00 -13.37
N VAL A 288 -6.38 -4.94 -12.30
CA VAL A 288 -6.86 -4.64 -10.93
C VAL A 288 -7.32 -3.19 -10.84
N TRP A 289 -6.53 -2.26 -11.37
CA TRP A 289 -6.89 -0.83 -11.40
C TRP A 289 -8.05 -0.52 -12.35
N VAL A 290 -8.20 -1.29 -13.43
CA VAL A 290 -9.38 -1.20 -14.31
C VAL A 290 -10.67 -1.54 -13.57
N GLN A 291 -10.63 -2.35 -12.50
CA GLN A 291 -11.84 -2.59 -11.69
C GLN A 291 -12.37 -1.32 -11.03
N LEU A 292 -11.53 -0.30 -10.78
CA LEU A 292 -12.00 1.01 -10.32
C LEU A 292 -12.87 1.69 -11.38
N THR A 293 -12.46 1.69 -12.65
CA THR A 293 -13.24 2.34 -13.72
C THR A 293 -14.54 1.59 -14.01
N HIS A 294 -14.56 0.28 -13.80
CA HIS A 294 -15.79 -0.51 -13.92
C HIS A 294 -16.85 -0.17 -12.86
N LEU A 295 -16.49 0.51 -11.76
CA LEU A 295 -17.45 1.05 -10.79
C LEU A 295 -18.13 2.34 -11.28
N PHE A 296 -17.58 3.02 -12.30
CA PHE A 296 -18.03 4.33 -12.75
C PHE A 296 -18.20 4.40 -14.27
N HIS A 297 -19.43 4.50 -14.76
CA HIS A 297 -19.73 4.31 -16.17
C HIS A 297 -19.44 5.51 -17.10
N ARG A 298 -19.24 6.72 -16.56
CA ARG A 298 -19.21 7.95 -17.39
C ARG A 298 -18.04 8.88 -17.12
N VAL A 299 -17.07 8.41 -16.36
CA VAL A 299 -15.95 9.24 -15.91
C VAL A 299 -14.65 8.62 -16.35
N GLN A 300 -13.70 9.48 -16.69
CA GLN A 300 -12.33 9.10 -16.98
C GLN A 300 -11.50 9.34 -15.73
N PHE A 301 -10.63 8.40 -15.40
CA PHE A 301 -9.71 8.50 -14.28
C PHE A 301 -8.29 8.69 -14.77
N HIS A 302 -7.58 9.56 -14.06
CA HIS A 302 -6.13 9.68 -14.15
C HIS A 302 -5.52 9.31 -12.80
N LEU A 303 -4.95 8.11 -12.70
CA LEU A 303 -4.22 7.68 -11.51
C LEU A 303 -2.78 8.18 -11.60
N ILE A 304 -2.34 8.90 -10.57
CA ILE A 304 -1.04 9.55 -10.54
C ILE A 304 -0.27 8.98 -9.34
N PHE A 305 0.61 8.02 -9.61
CA PHE A 305 1.48 7.42 -8.59
C PHE A 305 2.70 8.30 -8.39
N ILE A 306 2.96 8.71 -7.14
CA ILE A 306 4.08 9.58 -6.78
C ILE A 306 4.82 8.95 -5.61
N GLY A 307 6.12 8.76 -5.77
CA GLY A 307 7.01 8.36 -4.68
C GLY A 307 8.35 7.84 -5.19
N PRO A 308 9.41 7.93 -4.38
CA PRO A 308 10.74 7.43 -4.74
C PRO A 308 10.75 5.91 -5.01
N GLU A 309 9.81 5.18 -4.38
CA GLU A 309 9.68 3.72 -4.47
C GLU A 309 8.62 3.26 -5.48
N SER A 310 8.04 4.18 -6.26
CA SER A 310 6.92 3.89 -7.18
C SER A 310 7.27 3.05 -8.42
N MET A 311 8.55 2.73 -8.61
CA MET A 311 9.05 1.82 -9.66
C MET A 311 9.70 0.57 -9.07
N MET A 312 9.63 0.35 -7.74
CA MET A 312 10.11 -0.89 -7.14
C MET A 312 9.36 -2.10 -7.71
N ASN A 313 10.08 -3.19 -7.95
CA ASN A 313 9.57 -4.43 -8.57
C ASN A 313 9.04 -4.28 -10.00
N ARG A 314 9.36 -3.18 -10.70
CA ARG A 314 9.04 -2.94 -12.11
C ARG A 314 10.31 -2.92 -12.98
N ASP A 315 11.24 -3.84 -12.69
CA ASP A 315 12.58 -3.87 -13.31
C ASP A 315 12.53 -4.01 -14.86
N ALA A 316 11.49 -4.65 -15.38
CA ALA A 316 11.27 -4.82 -16.82
C ALA A 316 10.92 -3.52 -17.56
N GLU A 317 10.49 -2.49 -16.83
CA GLU A 317 10.09 -1.20 -17.39
C GLU A 317 11.25 -0.19 -17.44
N PHE A 318 12.45 -0.61 -17.06
CA PHE A 318 13.66 0.17 -17.22
C PHE A 318 14.25 0.02 -18.64
N PRO A 319 14.90 1.07 -19.17
CA PRO A 319 15.21 2.34 -18.52
C PRO A 319 14.01 3.30 -18.44
N LEU A 320 13.98 4.12 -17.40
CA LEU A 320 12.99 5.19 -17.26
C LEU A 320 13.10 6.19 -18.43
N PRO A 321 11.99 6.84 -18.83
CA PRO A 321 12.01 7.87 -19.84
C PRO A 321 13.02 8.98 -19.51
N GLU A 322 13.77 9.41 -20.52
CA GLU A 322 14.71 10.52 -20.35
C GLU A 322 13.99 11.81 -19.97
N ARG A 323 14.60 12.57 -19.05
CA ARG A 323 14.09 13.89 -18.64
C ARG A 323 14.26 14.87 -19.80
N THR A 324 13.16 15.18 -20.48
CA THR A 324 13.12 16.12 -21.61
C THR A 324 12.36 17.40 -21.21
N PRO A 325 12.43 18.50 -21.97
CA PRO A 325 11.62 19.69 -21.68
C PRO A 325 10.10 19.42 -21.65
N LEU A 326 9.63 18.39 -22.36
CA LEU A 326 8.23 17.94 -22.36
C LEU A 326 7.89 16.99 -21.21
N ASN A 327 8.89 16.33 -20.63
CA ASN A 327 8.77 15.42 -19.50
C ASN A 327 9.90 15.66 -18.49
N PRO A 328 9.89 16.81 -17.77
CA PRO A 328 11.03 17.23 -16.95
C PRO A 328 11.30 16.28 -15.77
N PHE A 329 10.29 15.52 -15.35
CA PHE A 329 10.40 14.59 -14.23
C PHE A 329 10.56 13.12 -14.66
N GLY A 330 10.65 12.83 -15.97
CA GLY A 330 10.83 11.46 -16.47
C GLY A 330 9.66 10.54 -16.12
N ALA A 331 8.44 11.08 -16.11
CA ALA A 331 7.24 10.34 -15.77
C ALA A 331 6.97 9.22 -16.77
N VAL A 332 6.61 8.04 -16.26
CA VAL A 332 6.10 6.92 -17.07
C VAL A 332 4.61 7.14 -17.26
N VAL A 333 4.15 7.27 -18.50
CA VAL A 333 2.74 7.53 -18.83
C VAL A 333 2.18 6.36 -19.62
N GLU A 334 1.12 5.76 -19.07
CA GLU A 334 0.40 4.63 -19.66
C GLU A 334 -1.02 5.10 -20.01
N ASP A 335 -1.31 5.27 -21.30
CA ASP A 335 -2.54 5.89 -21.81
C ASP A 335 -3.47 4.91 -22.56
N ARG A 336 -3.08 3.64 -22.70
CA ARG A 336 -3.80 2.59 -23.45
C ARG A 336 -4.19 1.37 -22.60
N ILE A 337 -4.45 1.59 -21.31
CA ILE A 337 -4.87 0.52 -20.40
C ILE A 337 -6.36 0.23 -20.60
N ASP A 338 -7.19 1.26 -20.45
CA ASP A 338 -8.64 1.24 -20.68
C ASP A 338 -9.05 2.61 -21.23
N PRO A 339 -10.11 2.74 -22.06
CA PRO A 339 -10.53 4.03 -22.59
C PRO A 339 -10.88 5.08 -21.53
N GLN A 340 -11.13 4.66 -20.28
CA GLN A 340 -11.42 5.53 -19.15
C GLN A 340 -10.29 5.59 -18.12
N LEU A 341 -9.13 4.98 -18.38
CA LEU A 341 -8.03 4.92 -17.42
C LEU A 341 -6.71 5.35 -18.04
N LYS A 342 -6.15 6.42 -17.46
CA LYS A 342 -4.76 6.82 -17.66
C LYS A 342 -3.99 6.63 -16.37
N ILE A 343 -2.78 6.10 -16.47
CA ILE A 343 -1.86 5.99 -15.33
C ILE A 343 -0.61 6.82 -15.61
N SER A 344 -0.10 7.51 -14.60
CA SER A 344 1.20 8.17 -14.66
C SER A 344 1.98 7.92 -13.39
N THR A 345 3.24 7.53 -13.52
CA THR A 345 4.14 7.24 -12.38
C THR A 345 5.31 8.21 -12.35
N PHE A 346 5.56 8.79 -11.18
CA PHE A 346 6.62 9.76 -10.91
C PHE A 346 7.53 9.24 -9.79
N VAL A 347 8.81 9.04 -10.12
CA VAL A 347 9.87 8.69 -9.17
C VAL A 347 10.44 9.97 -8.55
N GLU A 348 9.63 10.63 -7.73
CA GLU A 348 9.96 11.90 -7.08
C GLU A 348 9.07 12.08 -5.83
N TYR A 349 9.45 12.99 -4.93
CA TYR A 349 8.59 13.37 -3.81
C TYR A 349 7.50 14.37 -4.24
N TYR A 350 6.32 14.29 -3.61
CA TYR A 350 5.19 15.18 -3.94
C TYR A 350 5.52 16.67 -3.75
N HIS A 351 6.22 17.03 -2.67
CA HIS A 351 6.54 18.43 -2.39
C HIS A 351 7.39 19.07 -3.52
N THR A 352 8.27 18.30 -4.17
CA THR A 352 9.03 18.75 -5.35
C THR A 352 8.11 19.05 -6.53
N LEU A 353 7.20 18.13 -6.85
CA LEU A 353 6.25 18.28 -7.96
C LEU A 353 5.24 19.40 -7.72
N HIS A 354 4.80 19.56 -6.48
CA HIS A 354 3.89 20.62 -6.06
C HIS A 354 4.55 21.99 -6.19
N LYS A 355 5.79 22.16 -5.71
CA LYS A 355 6.56 23.42 -5.86
C LYS A 355 6.85 23.78 -7.32
N ALA A 356 6.97 22.78 -8.19
CA ALA A 356 7.11 22.98 -9.63
C ALA A 356 5.79 23.33 -10.34
N ASN A 357 4.67 23.42 -9.60
CA ASN A 357 3.32 23.68 -10.12
C ASN A 357 2.88 22.73 -11.23
N LEU A 358 3.40 21.48 -11.24
CA LEU A 358 3.14 20.52 -12.31
C LEU A 358 1.65 20.16 -12.45
N PHE A 359 0.94 20.09 -11.33
CA PHE A 359 -0.46 19.66 -11.28
C PHE A 359 -1.45 20.81 -11.04
N TYR A 360 -0.97 22.05 -10.97
CA TYR A 360 -1.82 23.23 -10.77
C TYR A 360 -2.67 23.51 -12.02
N PRO A 361 -3.95 23.90 -11.89
CA PRO A 361 -4.71 24.10 -10.65
C PRO A 361 -5.22 22.80 -10.02
N TYR A 362 -5.35 22.78 -8.69
CA TYR A 362 -6.07 21.74 -7.96
C TYR A 362 -7.56 22.06 -7.90
N ASP A 363 -8.39 21.05 -8.13
CA ASP A 363 -9.83 21.16 -8.12
C ASP A 363 -10.44 20.12 -7.16
N PRO A 364 -10.95 20.54 -5.99
CA PRO A 364 -11.58 19.63 -5.03
C PRO A 364 -12.83 18.87 -5.53
N TYR A 365 -13.36 19.20 -6.72
CA TYR A 365 -14.45 18.48 -7.37
C TYR A 365 -13.97 17.34 -8.27
N PHE A 366 -12.71 17.38 -8.71
CA PHE A 366 -12.11 16.41 -9.64
C PHE A 366 -10.84 15.74 -9.11
N ASP A 367 -10.27 16.23 -8.01
CA ASP A 367 -9.04 15.71 -7.44
C ASP A 367 -9.30 15.00 -6.12
N CYS A 368 -8.49 13.98 -5.84
CA CYS A 368 -8.43 13.32 -4.55
C CYS A 368 -7.01 12.80 -4.29
N PHE A 369 -6.52 12.92 -3.06
CA PHE A 369 -5.27 12.30 -2.62
C PHE A 369 -5.56 11.00 -1.88
N VAL A 370 -4.72 9.99 -2.09
CA VAL A 370 -4.78 8.70 -1.42
C VAL A 370 -3.40 8.34 -0.89
N LEU A 371 -3.34 8.01 0.39
CA LEU A 371 -2.15 7.62 1.12
C LEU A 371 -2.33 6.18 1.60
N PHE A 372 -1.67 5.24 0.93
CA PHE A 372 -1.68 3.84 1.34
C PHE A 372 -0.59 3.59 2.38
N HIS A 373 -1.00 3.22 3.60
CA HIS A 373 -0.13 2.96 4.75
C HIS A 373 1.03 3.98 4.88
N PRO A 374 0.73 5.29 4.95
CA PRO A 374 1.76 6.33 4.82
C PRO A 374 2.78 6.32 5.96
N GLY A 375 2.41 5.83 7.14
CA GLY A 375 3.28 5.86 8.31
C GLY A 375 3.62 7.31 8.70
N LEU A 376 2.63 8.19 8.71
CA LEU A 376 2.82 9.62 9.00
C LEU A 376 3.45 9.84 10.38
N GLY A 377 3.00 9.09 11.37
CA GLY A 377 3.52 9.15 12.74
C GLY A 377 4.60 8.10 13.04
N HIS A 378 5.00 7.29 12.06
CA HIS A 378 6.01 6.26 12.27
C HIS A 378 7.41 6.89 12.40
N PRO A 379 8.22 6.58 13.43
CA PRO A 379 9.51 7.23 13.67
C PRO A 379 10.48 7.21 12.48
N ALA A 380 10.44 6.14 11.68
CA ALA A 380 11.30 5.98 10.52
C ALA A 380 10.92 6.84 9.31
N SER A 381 9.64 7.23 9.15
CA SER A 381 9.13 7.89 7.93
C SER A 381 8.51 9.27 8.17
N SER A 382 8.18 9.62 9.41
CA SER A 382 7.50 10.88 9.76
C SER A 382 8.22 12.12 9.22
N HIS A 383 9.56 12.12 9.22
CA HIS A 383 10.39 13.20 8.71
C HIS A 383 10.18 13.49 7.21
N GLU A 384 9.87 12.48 6.38
CA GLU A 384 9.63 12.67 4.94
C GLU A 384 8.27 13.35 4.68
N TRP A 385 7.34 13.23 5.63
CA TRP A 385 5.99 13.79 5.54
C TRP A 385 5.87 15.21 6.09
N GLU A 386 6.82 15.68 6.91
CA GLU A 386 6.76 17.00 7.55
C GLU A 386 6.67 18.15 6.53
N GLU A 387 7.41 18.07 5.43
CA GLU A 387 7.34 19.06 4.36
C GLU A 387 6.09 18.87 3.47
N THR A 388 5.70 17.62 3.26
CA THR A 388 4.63 17.25 2.33
C THR A 388 3.24 17.60 2.88
N LEU A 389 3.00 17.40 4.18
CA LEU A 389 1.68 17.54 4.78
C LEU A 389 1.11 18.98 4.67
N PRO A 390 1.82 20.06 5.00
CA PRO A 390 1.30 21.43 4.84
C PRO A 390 0.89 21.74 3.40
N LEU A 391 1.71 21.33 2.42
CA LEU A 391 1.43 21.52 0.99
C LEU A 391 0.19 20.73 0.54
N LEU A 392 -0.08 19.55 1.12
CA LEU A 392 -1.32 18.82 0.87
C LEU A 392 -2.53 19.56 1.42
N LEU A 393 -2.43 20.11 2.63
CA LEU A 393 -3.52 20.87 3.26
C LEU A 393 -3.81 22.19 2.54
N GLU A 394 -2.82 22.78 1.88
CA GLU A 394 -3.00 23.98 1.04
C GLU A 394 -3.95 23.71 -0.13
N THR A 395 -3.92 22.51 -0.72
CA THR A 395 -4.77 22.16 -1.88
C THR A 395 -6.27 22.16 -1.59
N LYS A 396 -6.67 21.99 -0.32
CA LYS A 396 -8.07 21.82 0.12
C LYS A 396 -8.82 20.65 -0.57
N VAL A 397 -8.06 19.74 -1.18
CA VAL A 397 -8.53 18.49 -1.79
C VAL A 397 -8.66 17.44 -0.68
N PRO A 398 -9.65 16.53 -0.74
CA PRO A 398 -9.77 15.45 0.23
C PRO A 398 -8.61 14.46 0.14
N ILE A 399 -8.10 14.08 1.30
CA ILE A 399 -7.01 13.11 1.48
C ILE A 399 -7.58 11.88 2.18
N ILE A 400 -7.53 10.73 1.52
CA ILE A 400 -7.90 9.42 2.06
C ILE A 400 -6.63 8.74 2.53
N ALA A 401 -6.62 8.22 3.75
CA ALA A 401 -5.47 7.53 4.32
C ALA A 401 -5.88 6.16 4.88
N THR A 402 -4.96 5.21 4.82
CA THR A 402 -5.15 3.84 5.34
C THR A 402 -4.04 3.45 6.32
N GLY A 403 -4.20 2.33 7.04
CA GLY A 403 -3.21 1.83 8.00
C GLY A 403 -3.14 0.30 8.02
N TYR A 404 -2.02 -0.26 8.50
CA TYR A 404 -1.83 -1.71 8.65
C TYR A 404 -2.51 -2.28 9.89
N THR A 405 -2.59 -1.47 10.95
CA THR A 405 -3.21 -1.83 12.22
C THR A 405 -4.04 -0.66 12.77
N GLU A 406 -4.88 -0.93 13.76
CA GLU A 406 -5.61 0.11 14.49
C GLU A 406 -4.67 1.11 15.14
N TRP A 407 -3.60 0.61 15.73
CA TRP A 407 -2.64 1.42 16.45
C TRP A 407 -1.85 2.33 15.51
N ASP A 408 -1.40 1.82 14.36
CA ASP A 408 -0.71 2.64 13.34
C ASP A 408 -1.60 3.77 12.83
N MET A 409 -2.87 3.49 12.56
CA MET A 409 -3.84 4.49 12.12
C MET A 409 -4.04 5.59 13.16
N HIS A 410 -4.16 5.23 14.45
CA HIS A 410 -4.31 6.21 15.53
C HIS A 410 -3.03 7.01 15.76
N ARG A 411 -1.85 6.38 15.64
CA ARG A 411 -0.57 7.09 15.69
C ARG A 411 -0.47 8.14 14.59
N ASP A 412 -0.81 7.78 13.35
CA ASP A 412 -0.79 8.70 12.22
C ASP A 412 -1.79 9.84 12.40
N LEU A 413 -3.00 9.55 12.87
CA LEU A 413 -4.02 10.55 13.20
C LEU A 413 -3.55 11.52 14.29
N ASN A 414 -2.93 11.00 15.36
CA ASN A 414 -2.44 11.81 16.47
C ASN A 414 -1.29 12.72 16.02
N TRP A 415 -0.39 12.20 15.18
CA TRP A 415 0.69 12.99 14.61
C TRP A 415 0.17 14.13 13.73
N VAL A 416 -0.85 13.89 12.89
CA VAL A 416 -1.50 14.95 12.10
C VAL A 416 -2.18 15.98 13.01
N LYS A 417 -2.87 15.55 14.06
CA LYS A 417 -3.49 16.46 15.04
C LYS A 417 -2.47 17.31 15.78
N GLU A 418 -1.32 16.74 16.16
CA GLU A 418 -0.25 17.45 16.85
C GLU A 418 0.43 18.49 15.94
N LYS A 419 0.74 18.11 14.70
CA LYS A 419 1.47 18.99 13.76
C LYS A 419 0.60 20.10 13.17
N VAL A 420 -0.65 19.79 12.83
CA VAL A 420 -1.52 20.67 12.02
C VAL A 420 -3.00 20.61 12.42
N GLY A 421 -3.34 20.15 13.63
CA GLY A 421 -4.74 19.94 14.04
C GLY A 421 -5.63 21.19 13.97
N GLY A 422 -5.05 22.38 14.11
CA GLY A 422 -5.75 23.65 13.92
C GLY A 422 -6.23 23.88 12.48
N GLU A 423 -5.61 23.25 11.49
CA GLU A 423 -5.82 23.47 10.05
C GLU A 423 -6.51 22.29 9.35
N VAL A 424 -6.88 21.24 10.07
CA VAL A 424 -7.43 20.02 9.50
C VAL A 424 -8.90 19.82 9.86
N ASP A 425 -9.71 19.50 8.85
CA ASP A 425 -11.06 18.95 9.02
C ASP A 425 -11.02 17.44 8.78
N LEU A 426 -11.51 16.65 9.72
CA LEU A 426 -11.75 15.22 9.49
C LEU A 426 -12.97 15.07 8.57
N LEU A 427 -12.83 14.25 7.53
CA LEU A 427 -13.88 13.91 6.57
C LEU A 427 -14.51 12.55 6.89
N LEU A 428 -13.68 11.59 7.27
CA LEU A 428 -14.10 10.26 7.67
C LEU A 428 -13.37 9.90 8.97
N GLU A 429 -14.14 9.55 9.99
CA GLU A 429 -13.61 9.12 11.28
C GLU A 429 -12.77 7.84 11.13
N PRO A 430 -11.69 7.68 11.92
CA PRO A 430 -10.86 6.48 11.89
C PRO A 430 -11.64 5.23 12.25
N GLY A 431 -11.25 4.10 11.65
CA GLY A 431 -11.87 2.80 11.90
C GLY A 431 -11.56 1.79 10.81
N GLU A 432 -11.95 0.54 11.05
CA GLU A 432 -11.69 -0.60 10.17
C GLU A 432 -12.27 -0.38 8.76
N ASN A 433 -11.47 -0.69 7.75
CA ASN A 433 -11.85 -0.64 6.36
C ASN A 433 -12.68 -1.88 5.99
N ILE A 434 -13.91 -1.66 5.51
CA ILE A 434 -14.82 -2.72 5.05
C ILE A 434 -14.16 -3.56 3.93
N PHE A 435 -13.32 -2.91 3.11
CA PHE A 435 -12.59 -3.54 2.00
C PHE A 435 -11.10 -3.74 2.31
N ARG A 436 -10.72 -3.94 3.58
CA ARG A 436 -9.37 -4.41 3.93
C ARG A 436 -9.07 -5.75 3.26
N SER A 437 -7.78 -6.07 3.09
CA SER A 437 -7.40 -7.41 2.67
C SER A 437 -7.85 -8.43 3.73
N LEU A 438 -8.32 -9.60 3.30
CA LEU A 438 -8.55 -10.70 4.24
C LEU A 438 -7.30 -11.57 4.42
N ARG A 439 -6.27 -11.36 3.60
CA ARG A 439 -5.00 -12.06 3.71
C ARG A 439 -4.11 -11.37 4.74
N TRP A 440 -3.52 -12.18 5.61
CA TRP A 440 -2.47 -11.76 6.52
C TRP A 440 -1.10 -11.80 5.83
N ASP A 441 -0.24 -10.86 6.21
CA ASP A 441 1.15 -10.77 5.82
C ASP A 441 2.04 -10.86 7.05
N LEU A 442 3.22 -11.43 6.86
CA LEU A 442 4.22 -11.65 7.90
C LEU A 442 5.43 -10.75 7.65
N ASN A 443 5.91 -10.09 8.70
CA ASN A 443 7.18 -9.40 8.67
C ASN A 443 8.35 -10.41 8.79
N ASP A 444 9.18 -10.51 7.75
CA ASP A 444 10.28 -11.49 7.72
C ASP A 444 11.39 -11.21 8.75
N LEU A 445 11.49 -9.97 9.23
CA LEU A 445 12.44 -9.53 10.25
C LEU A 445 11.88 -9.73 11.67
N ASP A 446 10.55 -9.88 11.80
CA ASP A 446 9.87 -10.10 13.06
C ASP A 446 8.64 -10.99 12.86
N PRO A 447 8.79 -12.34 12.93
CA PRO A 447 7.71 -13.28 12.65
C PRO A 447 6.53 -13.22 13.63
N GLN A 448 6.59 -12.40 14.68
CA GLN A 448 5.47 -12.14 15.58
C GLN A 448 4.62 -10.96 15.10
N ASP A 449 5.19 -10.09 14.25
CA ASP A 449 4.53 -8.94 13.65
C ASP A 449 3.78 -9.37 12.38
N ILE A 450 2.50 -9.65 12.57
CA ILE A 450 1.54 -9.95 11.50
C ILE A 450 0.69 -8.72 11.20
N SER A 451 0.47 -8.45 9.91
CA SER A 451 -0.29 -7.29 9.48
C SER A 451 -1.30 -7.64 8.40
N CYS A 452 -2.34 -6.82 8.32
CA CYS A 452 -3.37 -6.93 7.32
C CYS A 452 -3.28 -5.71 6.40
N GLY A 453 -3.14 -5.94 5.09
CA GLY A 453 -3.14 -4.85 4.12
C GLY A 453 -4.44 -4.03 4.19
N ASN A 454 -4.31 -2.70 4.25
CA ASN A 454 -5.44 -1.76 4.24
C ASN A 454 -6.44 -1.93 5.39
N TRP A 455 -5.99 -2.37 6.56
CA TRP A 455 -6.85 -2.56 7.73
C TRP A 455 -7.62 -1.29 8.13
N GLY A 456 -6.92 -0.16 8.27
CA GLY A 456 -7.51 1.11 8.70
C GLY A 456 -7.93 1.98 7.53
N LEU A 457 -8.96 2.80 7.73
CA LEU A 457 -9.37 3.85 6.79
C LEU A 457 -9.71 5.12 7.55
N TRP A 458 -9.36 6.28 7.02
CA TRP A 458 -9.81 7.59 7.50
C TRP A 458 -9.59 8.62 6.40
N ALA A 459 -10.17 9.81 6.56
CA ALA A 459 -9.98 10.87 5.58
C ALA A 459 -10.01 12.24 6.24
N PHE A 460 -9.26 13.18 5.68
CA PHE A 460 -9.11 14.53 6.18
C PHE A 460 -8.86 15.51 5.03
N ARG A 461 -8.95 16.82 5.32
CA ARG A 461 -8.58 17.89 4.38
C ARG A 461 -8.11 19.12 5.14
N GLY A 462 -7.47 20.05 4.43
CA GLY A 462 -7.22 21.38 4.96
C GLY A 462 -8.50 22.20 5.12
N LYS A 463 -8.59 22.98 6.20
CA LYS A 463 -9.70 23.90 6.49
C LYS A 463 -9.85 24.97 5.42
N ARG A 464 -11.10 25.33 5.14
CA ARG A 464 -11.47 26.35 4.15
C ARG A 464 -11.74 27.75 4.74
N TYR A 465 -11.74 27.93 6.07
CA TYR A 465 -12.07 29.21 6.70
C TYR A 465 -11.31 29.51 8.00
N GLU A 466 -10.64 30.66 8.05
CA GLU A 466 -10.77 31.62 9.15
C GLU A 466 -11.59 32.80 8.61
N ALA A 467 -12.92 32.69 8.63
CA ALA A 467 -13.72 33.91 8.60
C ALA A 467 -13.60 34.51 10.00
N THR A 468 -12.59 35.35 10.22
CA THR A 468 -12.52 36.20 11.41
C THR A 468 -13.85 36.94 11.46
N GLN A 469 -14.69 36.64 12.45
CA GLN A 469 -15.79 37.54 12.75
C GLN A 469 -15.12 38.87 13.10
N LYS A 470 -15.34 39.90 12.27
CA LYS A 470 -15.07 41.27 12.72
C LYS A 470 -15.84 41.43 14.02
N GLU A 471 -15.12 41.58 15.13
CA GLU A 471 -15.72 42.07 16.36
C GLU A 471 -16.47 43.34 15.98
N SER A 472 -17.79 43.31 16.14
CA SER A 472 -18.61 44.50 16.04
C SER A 472 -18.15 45.43 17.15
N GLU A 473 -17.36 46.44 16.79
CA GLU A 473 -17.05 47.59 17.64
C GLU A 473 -18.38 48.12 18.21
N GLN A 474 -18.56 47.97 19.53
CA GLN A 474 -19.63 48.62 20.29
C GLN A 474 -19.18 50.01 20.72
#